data_AF-A0AAN8DYG8-F1
#
_entry.id   AF-A0AAN8DYG8-F1
#
_cell.length_a   1.000
_cell.length_b   1.000
_cell.length_c   1.000
_cell.angle_alpha   90.00
_cell.angle_beta   90.00
_cell.angle_gamma   90.00
#
_symmetry.space_group_name_H-M   'P 1'
#
loop_
_entity.id
_entity.type
_entity.pdbx_description
1 polymer ?
#
loop_
_entity_poly.entity_id
_entity_poly.type
_entity_poly.pdbx_seq_one_letter_code
_entity_poly.pdbx_strand_id
1 'polypeptide(L)'
;MAVELAPGPISEILVKDIKGNQMILQDVPKDCGYSARKGKDGKNLLSLELHSRCYMSVQGKLYIITVVYVTLNGRRKARLSCPVVISRSGQECNLPIEQRLPCGPRSVSQGQCLSVGCCFSKLPPACYYPMDECTIDRHFVFSVPASLTDPPLSPTMLVAAGNSTCKPERVTSDYALFKIPMDGCGTRRLMAGKTVIYMLEIINKVQALSLNYGTITRDSPVRLLVECRFLPGTVLSVSYLVKTPTLGSEVQTQGMFGVQLRIAKDAQYSSFHPQYHQPLQMLLGKPLYLEVRLLNAPDPSLVLLVNFCVAYPRSGKAVWMLLYNGCPNPLDPALQQVVLSDPRPPSPQAQTRHFTISTFQFLPDGDFKDPDEEIYFMCSTEICSPRDGPCVEGCFGQ
;
A
#
# COMPACT_ATOMS: atom_id res chain seq x y z
N MET A 1 -6.03 -20.99 18.68
CA MET A 1 -7.30 -21.68 19.03
C MET A 1 -7.02 -22.70 20.11
N ALA A 2 -7.82 -22.75 21.18
CA ALA A 2 -7.72 -23.78 22.22
C ALA A 2 -9.03 -24.56 22.29
N VAL A 3 -8.94 -25.90 22.38
CA VAL A 3 -10.09 -26.80 22.35
C VAL A 3 -9.94 -27.88 23.40
N GLU A 4 -11.00 -28.13 24.15
CA GLU A 4 -11.07 -29.28 25.04
C GLU A 4 -11.60 -30.51 24.28
N LEU A 5 -10.82 -31.57 24.29
CA LEU A 5 -11.18 -32.89 23.82
C LEU A 5 -11.48 -33.80 25.01
N ALA A 6 -12.31 -34.81 24.79
CA ALA A 6 -12.59 -35.82 25.81
C ALA A 6 -11.30 -36.56 26.23
N PRO A 7 -11.29 -37.17 27.43
CA PRO A 7 -10.15 -37.93 27.93
C PRO A 7 -9.73 -39.05 26.96
N GLY A 8 -8.42 -39.16 26.73
CA GLY A 8 -7.82 -40.15 25.82
C GLY A 8 -6.30 -40.00 25.72
N PRO A 9 -5.59 -40.94 25.05
CA PRO A 9 -4.15 -40.85 24.84
C PRO A 9 -3.80 -39.71 23.87
N ILE A 10 -2.90 -38.80 24.30
CA ILE A 10 -2.46 -37.66 23.47
C ILE A 10 -1.66 -38.13 22.24
N SER A 11 -0.93 -39.25 22.36
CA SER A 11 -0.16 -39.87 21.28
C SER A 11 -1.01 -40.33 20.09
N GLU A 12 -2.33 -40.48 20.27
CA GLU A 12 -3.25 -40.93 19.22
C GLU A 12 -4.09 -39.79 18.63
N ILE A 13 -3.77 -38.54 18.97
CA ILE A 13 -4.41 -37.37 18.36
C ILE A 13 -3.82 -37.17 16.96
N LEU A 14 -4.69 -37.21 15.96
CA LEU A 14 -4.36 -37.00 14.55
C LEU A 14 -5.00 -35.71 14.06
N VAL A 15 -4.26 -34.97 13.24
CA VAL A 15 -4.77 -33.81 12.48
C VAL A 15 -4.99 -34.21 11.03
N LYS A 16 -6.11 -33.75 10.46
CA LYS A 16 -6.52 -34.05 9.09
C LYS A 16 -6.85 -32.77 8.32
N ASP A 17 -6.22 -32.62 7.16
CA ASP A 17 -6.47 -31.51 6.22
C ASP A 17 -7.73 -31.76 5.35
N ILE A 18 -8.11 -30.78 4.52
CA ILE A 18 -9.26 -30.92 3.61
C ILE A 18 -9.02 -31.88 2.43
N LYS A 19 -7.75 -32.14 2.08
CA LYS A 19 -7.37 -33.07 1.00
C LYS A 19 -7.40 -34.52 1.49
N GLY A 20 -7.52 -34.73 2.80
CA GLY A 20 -7.65 -36.03 3.43
C GLY A 20 -6.38 -36.55 4.09
N ASN A 21 -5.27 -35.80 4.02
CA ASN A 21 -3.98 -36.18 4.59
C ASN A 21 -4.04 -36.14 6.11
N GLN A 22 -3.45 -37.14 6.76
CA GLN A 22 -3.47 -37.30 8.22
C GLN A 22 -2.05 -37.34 8.76
N MET A 23 -1.82 -36.68 9.89
CA MET A 23 -0.54 -36.69 10.60
C MET A 23 -0.77 -36.78 12.10
N ILE A 24 0.11 -37.49 12.82
CA ILE A 24 0.09 -37.55 14.28
C ILE A 24 0.49 -36.17 14.80
N LEU A 25 -0.22 -35.67 15.82
CA LEU A 25 0.00 -34.32 16.35
C LEU A 25 1.46 -34.04 16.75
N GLN A 26 2.17 -35.07 17.23
CA GLN A 26 3.58 -34.97 17.66
C GLN A 26 4.57 -34.85 16.50
N ASP A 27 4.20 -35.34 15.32
CA ASP A 27 5.04 -35.34 14.12
C ASP A 27 4.82 -34.08 13.28
N VAL A 28 3.86 -33.24 13.65
CA VAL A 28 3.63 -31.94 13.01
C VAL A 28 4.87 -31.06 13.23
N PRO A 29 5.38 -30.39 12.18
CA PRO A 29 6.52 -29.48 12.30
C PRO A 29 6.35 -28.51 13.48
N LYS A 30 7.40 -28.33 14.29
CA LYS A 30 7.36 -27.49 15.50
C LYS A 30 6.96 -26.04 15.19
N ASP A 31 7.29 -25.56 13.99
CA ASP A 31 6.95 -24.23 13.49
C ASP A 31 5.43 -23.98 13.37
N CYS A 32 4.61 -25.05 13.43
CA CYS A 32 3.16 -24.94 13.43
C CYS A 32 2.54 -24.67 14.81
N GLY A 33 3.31 -24.77 15.91
CA GLY A 33 2.83 -24.43 17.25
C GLY A 33 1.72 -25.33 17.80
N TYR A 34 1.51 -26.52 17.23
CA TYR A 34 0.46 -27.44 17.70
C TYR A 34 0.93 -28.18 18.94
N SER A 35 0.09 -28.19 19.97
CA SER A 35 0.41 -28.89 21.21
C SER A 35 -0.86 -29.40 21.89
N ALA A 36 -0.73 -30.49 22.63
CA ALA A 36 -1.80 -31.01 23.48
C ALA A 36 -1.25 -31.27 24.88
N ARG A 37 -2.04 -30.92 25.90
CA ARG A 37 -1.72 -31.17 27.31
C ARG A 37 -2.93 -31.73 28.04
N LYS A 38 -2.72 -32.54 29.06
CA LYS A 38 -3.80 -32.98 29.94
C LYS A 38 -4.23 -31.83 30.85
N GLY A 39 -5.53 -31.53 30.85
CA GLY A 39 -6.16 -30.59 31.78
C GLY A 39 -6.40 -31.21 33.15
N LYS A 40 -6.73 -30.37 34.13
CA LYS A 40 -6.96 -30.79 35.53
C LYS A 40 -8.14 -31.75 35.69
N ASP A 41 -9.10 -31.71 34.75
CA ASP A 41 -10.32 -32.53 34.77
C ASP A 41 -10.18 -33.83 33.95
N GLY A 42 -8.95 -34.24 33.59
CA GLY A 42 -8.69 -35.44 32.79
C GLY A 42 -8.96 -35.30 31.28
N LYS A 43 -9.57 -34.18 30.85
CA LYS A 43 -9.76 -33.81 29.44
C LYS A 43 -8.43 -33.40 28.79
N ASN A 44 -8.32 -33.56 27.48
CA ASN A 44 -7.15 -33.12 26.72
C ASN A 44 -7.38 -31.69 26.20
N LEU A 45 -6.52 -30.75 26.57
CA LEU A 45 -6.53 -29.40 26.04
C LEU A 45 -5.58 -29.31 24.84
N LEU A 46 -6.17 -29.15 23.67
CA LEU A 46 -5.47 -28.99 22.40
C LEU A 46 -5.30 -27.49 22.08
N SER A 47 -4.07 -27.06 21.84
CA SER A 47 -3.71 -25.72 21.39
C SER A 47 -3.23 -25.79 19.94
N LEU A 48 -3.89 -25.04 19.07
CA LEU A 48 -3.62 -24.98 17.64
C LEU A 48 -3.39 -23.52 17.24
N GLU A 49 -2.21 -23.21 16.69
CA GLU A 49 -1.96 -21.91 16.09
C GLU A 49 -2.54 -21.85 14.67
N LEU A 50 -3.10 -20.69 14.30
CA LEU A 50 -3.85 -20.54 13.06
C LEU A 50 -2.93 -20.10 11.92
N HIS A 51 -2.24 -21.04 11.30
CA HIS A 51 -1.34 -20.80 10.17
C HIS A 51 -1.78 -21.60 8.94
N SER A 52 -1.92 -20.91 7.79
CA SER A 52 -2.32 -21.52 6.51
C SER A 52 -1.27 -22.47 5.91
N ARG A 53 -0.02 -22.42 6.40
CA ARG A 53 1.09 -23.30 6.00
C ARG A 53 1.13 -24.63 6.76
N CYS A 54 0.22 -24.82 7.71
CA CYS A 54 0.11 -26.02 8.55
C CYS A 54 -1.11 -26.86 8.13
N TYR A 55 -1.39 -27.98 8.81
CA TYR A 55 -2.46 -28.95 8.47
C TYR A 55 -3.91 -28.43 8.68
N MET A 56 -4.13 -27.12 8.57
CA MET A 56 -5.45 -26.48 8.49
C MET A 56 -5.73 -26.07 7.04
N SER A 57 -6.98 -25.79 6.73
CA SER A 57 -7.35 -25.30 5.41
C SER A 57 -8.30 -24.13 5.52
N VAL A 58 -8.21 -23.21 4.57
CA VAL A 58 -9.06 -22.02 4.55
C VAL A 58 -10.23 -22.28 3.61
N GLN A 59 -11.46 -22.16 4.14
CA GLN A 59 -12.68 -22.23 3.34
C GLN A 59 -13.50 -20.97 3.60
N GLY A 60 -13.58 -20.08 2.61
CA GLY A 60 -14.16 -18.74 2.79
C GLY A 60 -13.37 -17.92 3.82
N LYS A 61 -14.04 -17.47 4.89
CA LYS A 61 -13.43 -16.72 6.01
C LYS A 61 -13.23 -17.58 7.26
N LEU A 62 -13.00 -18.88 7.13
CA LEU A 62 -12.82 -19.81 8.26
C LEU A 62 -11.58 -20.69 8.06
N TYR A 63 -10.71 -20.75 9.07
CA TYR A 63 -9.75 -21.83 9.26
C TYR A 63 -10.51 -23.09 9.68
N ILE A 64 -10.31 -24.17 8.94
CA ILE A 64 -10.93 -25.45 9.19
C ILE A 64 -9.83 -26.49 9.40
N ILE A 65 -9.89 -27.18 10.53
CA ILE A 65 -9.06 -28.34 10.80
C ILE A 65 -9.95 -29.47 11.30
N THR A 66 -9.61 -30.69 10.92
CA THR A 66 -10.27 -31.86 11.49
C THR A 66 -9.30 -32.54 12.44
N VAL A 67 -9.74 -32.77 13.68
CA VAL A 67 -8.98 -33.54 14.66
C VAL A 67 -9.67 -34.88 14.89
N VAL A 68 -8.90 -35.94 14.84
CA VAL A 68 -9.35 -37.30 15.14
C VAL A 68 -8.66 -37.74 16.43
N TYR A 69 -9.44 -38.23 17.39
CA TYR A 69 -8.94 -38.62 18.71
C TYR A 69 -9.69 -39.84 19.23
N VAL A 70 -9.06 -40.64 20.08
CA VAL A 70 -9.65 -41.85 20.66
C VAL A 70 -10.17 -41.55 22.06
N THR A 71 -11.39 -42.00 22.35
CA THR A 71 -11.99 -41.94 23.69
C THR A 71 -12.37 -43.35 24.14
N LEU A 72 -12.83 -43.48 25.39
CA LEU A 72 -13.37 -44.74 25.92
C LEU A 72 -14.53 -45.30 25.06
N ASN A 73 -15.23 -44.45 24.31
CA ASN A 73 -16.35 -44.82 23.46
C ASN A 73 -15.96 -44.96 21.97
N GLY A 74 -14.68 -45.24 21.70
CA GLY A 74 -14.13 -45.41 20.36
C GLY A 74 -13.55 -44.13 19.74
N ARG A 75 -13.20 -44.22 18.44
CA ARG A 75 -12.57 -43.13 17.68
C ARG A 75 -13.59 -42.03 17.35
N ARG A 76 -13.28 -40.79 17.72
CA ARG A 76 -14.11 -39.61 17.49
C ARG A 76 -13.41 -38.63 16.55
N LYS A 77 -14.20 -37.83 15.85
CA LYS A 77 -13.75 -36.82 14.89
C LYS A 77 -14.42 -35.49 15.23
N ALA A 78 -13.62 -34.45 15.44
CA ALA A 78 -14.09 -33.10 15.64
C ALA A 78 -13.65 -32.23 14.44
N ARG A 79 -14.61 -31.63 13.75
CA ARG A 79 -14.33 -30.59 12.76
C ARG A 79 -14.34 -29.25 13.49
N LEU A 80 -13.18 -28.62 13.56
CA LEU A 80 -12.99 -27.35 14.22
C LEU A 80 -12.97 -26.26 13.15
N SER A 81 -13.80 -25.26 13.34
CA SER A 81 -13.82 -24.06 12.50
C SER A 81 -13.55 -22.85 13.37
N CYS A 82 -12.54 -22.08 13.01
CA CYS A 82 -12.26 -20.79 13.61
C CYS A 82 -12.39 -19.74 12.50
N PRO A 83 -13.07 -18.61 12.71
CA PRO A 83 -13.03 -17.53 11.72
C PRO A 83 -11.57 -17.19 11.43
N VAL A 84 -11.25 -17.08 10.14
CA VAL A 84 -10.11 -16.28 9.70
C VAL A 84 -10.43 -14.90 10.21
N VAL A 85 -9.89 -14.60 11.39
CA VAL A 85 -9.69 -13.23 11.80
C VAL A 85 -8.74 -12.71 10.74
N ILE A 86 -9.30 -12.10 9.71
CA ILE A 86 -8.57 -11.08 8.97
C ILE A 86 -8.33 -10.05 10.06
N SER A 87 -7.17 -10.17 10.72
CA SER A 87 -6.62 -9.08 11.51
C SER A 87 -6.52 -7.94 10.53
N ARG A 88 -7.55 -7.11 10.54
CA ARG A 88 -7.53 -5.80 9.90
C ARG A 88 -6.38 -5.06 10.57
N SER A 89 -5.44 -4.66 9.72
CA SER A 89 -4.04 -4.35 10.03
C SER A 89 -3.32 -5.48 10.76
N GLY A 90 -2.26 -5.99 10.14
CA GLY A 90 -1.13 -6.46 10.93
C GLY A 90 -0.62 -5.24 11.70
N GLN A 91 -1.15 -5.01 12.90
CA GLN A 91 -0.40 -4.29 13.92
C GLN A 91 0.81 -5.17 14.20
N GLU A 92 1.88 -5.00 13.43
CA GLU A 92 3.20 -5.46 13.82
C GLU A 92 3.61 -4.62 15.03
N CYS A 93 3.03 -4.93 16.19
CA CYS A 93 3.50 -4.51 17.51
C CYS A 93 4.84 -5.21 17.85
N ASN A 94 5.68 -5.41 16.84
CA ASN A 94 7.01 -5.97 16.92
C ASN A 94 8.04 -4.93 16.44
N LEU A 95 7.91 -3.71 16.96
CA LEU A 95 8.86 -2.64 16.68
C LEU A 95 10.06 -2.75 17.64
N PRO A 96 11.30 -2.66 17.13
CA PRO A 96 12.49 -2.45 17.95
C PRO A 96 12.33 -1.22 18.85
N ILE A 97 12.94 -1.23 20.03
CA ILE A 97 12.80 -0.14 21.03
C ILE A 97 13.15 1.23 20.42
N GLU A 98 14.14 1.28 19.52
CA GLU A 98 14.60 2.51 18.87
C GLU A 98 13.56 3.13 17.92
N GLN A 99 12.63 2.33 17.43
CA GLN A 99 11.55 2.76 16.52
C GLN A 99 10.25 3.08 17.25
N ARG A 100 10.20 2.94 18.58
CA ARG A 100 8.96 3.18 19.35
C ARG A 100 8.77 4.65 19.65
N LEU A 101 7.66 5.22 19.16
CA LEU A 101 7.18 6.53 19.58
C LEU A 101 6.19 6.39 20.74
N PRO A 102 6.31 7.18 21.82
CA PRO A 102 5.48 7.04 23.01
C PRO A 102 4.02 7.35 22.70
N CYS A 103 3.13 6.40 23.02
CA CYS A 103 1.68 6.58 22.91
C CYS A 103 1.07 6.83 24.29
N GLY A 104 0.76 8.10 24.56
CA GLY A 104 0.22 8.52 25.85
C GLY A 104 1.28 8.66 26.97
N PRO A 105 0.86 8.75 28.23
CA PRO A 105 1.76 8.97 29.36
C PRO A 105 2.69 7.78 29.63
N ARG A 106 3.82 8.03 30.30
CA ARG A 106 4.90 7.04 30.52
C ARG A 106 4.51 5.81 31.35
N SER A 107 3.36 5.84 32.05
CA SER A 107 2.95 4.81 33.01
C SER A 107 1.48 4.42 32.79
N VAL A 108 1.20 3.85 31.61
CA VAL A 108 -0.16 3.41 31.20
C VAL A 108 -0.29 1.91 31.40
N SER A 109 -1.44 1.45 31.90
CA SER A 109 -1.75 0.02 32.03
C SER A 109 -1.92 -0.64 30.66
N GLN A 110 -1.66 -1.95 30.54
CA GLN A 110 -1.82 -2.68 29.27
C GLN A 110 -3.22 -2.48 28.66
N GLY A 111 -4.27 -2.57 29.46
CA GLY A 111 -5.65 -2.40 28.98
C GLY A 111 -5.93 -0.99 28.45
N GLN A 112 -5.40 0.03 29.12
CA GLN A 112 -5.57 1.43 28.72
C GLN A 112 -4.74 1.80 27.49
N CYS A 113 -3.57 1.18 27.30
CA CYS A 113 -2.76 1.35 26.09
C CYS A 113 -3.45 0.75 24.85
N LEU A 114 -4.00 -0.46 25.01
CA LEU A 114 -4.70 -1.16 23.94
C LEU A 114 -6.03 -0.47 23.60
N SER A 115 -6.73 0.11 24.59
CA SER A 115 -8.00 0.80 24.34
C SER A 115 -7.88 2.07 23.51
N VAL A 116 -6.68 2.67 23.44
CA VAL A 116 -6.39 3.82 22.57
C VAL A 116 -5.79 3.42 21.22
N GLY A 117 -5.71 2.10 20.93
CA GLY A 117 -5.21 1.57 19.67
C GLY A 117 -3.68 1.47 19.59
N CYS A 118 -2.98 1.49 20.73
CA CYS A 118 -1.53 1.44 20.79
C CYS A 118 -0.98 0.10 21.24
N CYS A 119 0.29 -0.15 20.92
CA CYS A 119 1.00 -1.37 21.27
C CYS A 119 1.58 -1.30 22.69
N PHE A 120 1.47 -2.39 23.44
CA PHE A 120 2.02 -2.50 24.79
C PHE A 120 3.15 -3.54 24.86
N SER A 121 4.33 -3.11 25.29
CA SER A 121 5.47 -3.98 25.63
C SER A 121 5.49 -4.21 27.14
N LYS A 122 5.74 -5.46 27.58
CA LYS A 122 5.87 -5.80 29.02
C LYS A 122 7.30 -5.60 29.55
N LEU A 123 8.32 -5.79 28.72
CA LEU A 123 9.73 -5.66 29.09
C LEU A 123 10.52 -4.96 27.95
N PRO A 124 10.97 -3.70 28.14
CA PRO A 124 10.54 -2.79 29.20
C PRO A 124 9.04 -2.44 29.07
N PRO A 125 8.35 -2.12 30.18
CA PRO A 125 6.95 -1.67 30.14
C PRO A 125 6.86 -0.36 29.36
N ALA A 126 6.19 -0.39 28.21
CA ALA A 126 6.05 0.78 27.35
C ALA A 126 4.77 0.71 26.52
N CYS A 127 4.05 1.83 26.44
CA CYS A 127 2.96 2.04 25.50
C CYS A 127 3.47 2.87 24.31
N TYR A 128 3.36 2.35 23.10
CA TYR A 128 3.92 2.96 21.90
C TYR A 128 2.98 2.84 20.70
N TYR A 129 3.12 3.78 19.77
CA TYR A 129 2.31 3.75 18.55
C TYR A 129 2.74 2.60 17.63
N PRO A 130 1.81 1.93 16.95
CA PRO A 130 2.14 1.17 15.76
C PRO A 130 2.76 2.10 14.71
N MET A 131 3.65 1.57 13.88
CA MET A 131 4.30 2.33 12.81
C MET A 131 3.48 2.20 11.52
N ASP A 132 3.59 3.23 10.68
CA ASP A 132 2.93 3.31 9.37
C ASP A 132 1.40 3.16 9.46
N GLU A 133 0.83 3.77 10.50
CA GLU A 133 -0.60 3.70 10.81
C GLU A 133 -1.19 5.09 11.13
N CYS A 134 -2.49 5.21 10.84
CA CYS A 134 -3.30 6.39 11.12
C CYS A 134 -4.05 6.15 12.42
N THR A 135 -3.69 6.88 13.46
CA THR A 135 -4.09 6.54 14.82
C THR A 135 -5.48 7.08 15.16
N ILE A 136 -6.14 6.44 16.14
CA ILE A 136 -7.49 6.82 16.59
C ILE A 136 -7.50 8.24 17.18
N ASP A 137 -6.40 8.67 17.77
CA ASP A 137 -6.19 10.04 18.27
C ASP A 137 -5.83 11.04 17.16
N ARG A 138 -6.07 10.70 15.88
CA ARG A 138 -5.95 11.57 14.70
C ARG A 138 -4.52 12.04 14.40
N HIS A 139 -3.56 11.13 14.47
CA HIS A 139 -2.19 11.38 14.01
C HIS A 139 -1.81 10.47 12.85
N PHE A 140 -0.96 10.97 11.97
CA PHE A 140 -0.12 10.16 11.09
C PHE A 140 1.08 9.69 11.91
N VAL A 141 1.30 8.38 12.02
CA VAL A 141 2.52 7.82 12.60
C VAL A 141 3.18 6.94 11.55
N PHE A 142 4.36 7.33 11.07
CA PHE A 142 5.03 6.63 9.98
C PHE A 142 6.55 6.80 10.00
N SER A 143 7.23 5.88 9.33
CA SER A 143 8.68 5.88 9.15
C SER A 143 9.04 6.24 7.70
N VAL A 144 10.13 6.97 7.53
CA VAL A 144 10.69 7.32 6.23
C VAL A 144 12.14 6.84 6.19
N PRO A 145 12.44 5.70 5.55
CA PRO A 145 13.80 5.22 5.42
C PRO A 145 14.64 6.08 4.46
N ALA A 146 15.93 6.21 4.75
CA ALA A 146 16.91 6.88 3.90
C ALA A 146 17.07 6.18 2.53
N SER A 147 16.87 4.86 2.51
CA SER A 147 16.99 4.00 1.34
C SER A 147 15.83 4.12 0.34
N LEU A 148 14.86 5.02 0.56
CA LEU A 148 13.79 5.27 -0.42
C LEU A 148 14.29 5.89 -1.73
N THR A 149 15.48 6.48 -1.75
CA THR A 149 16.10 7.08 -2.93
C THR A 149 17.53 6.60 -3.09
N ASP A 150 18.03 6.63 -4.32
CA ASP A 150 19.46 6.50 -4.64
C ASP A 150 19.91 7.75 -5.40
N PRO A 151 20.82 8.58 -4.85
CA PRO A 151 21.49 8.44 -3.56
C PRO A 151 20.53 8.53 -2.35
N PRO A 152 20.90 7.94 -1.18
CA PRO A 152 20.06 7.97 0.02
C PRO A 152 19.67 9.38 0.43
N LEU A 153 18.38 9.57 0.73
CA LEU A 153 17.89 10.85 1.24
C LEU A 153 18.48 11.11 2.64
N SER A 154 18.63 12.38 2.99
CA SER A 154 19.06 12.77 4.34
C SER A 154 17.83 12.87 5.26
N PRO A 155 17.61 11.92 6.20
CA PRO A 155 16.37 11.90 6.98
C PRO A 155 16.19 13.12 7.88
N THR A 156 17.30 13.78 8.26
CA THR A 156 17.33 15.03 9.04
C THR A 156 16.79 16.24 8.28
N MET A 157 16.80 16.19 6.94
CA MET A 157 16.36 17.29 6.09
C MET A 157 14.88 17.25 5.76
N LEU A 158 14.18 16.16 6.13
CA LEU A 158 12.76 15.97 5.85
C LEU A 158 11.88 16.86 6.75
N VAL A 159 10.85 17.47 6.16
CA VAL A 159 9.85 18.32 6.83
C VAL A 159 8.50 18.23 6.13
N ALA A 160 7.41 18.60 6.81
CA ALA A 160 6.12 18.75 6.12
C ALA A 160 6.13 19.96 5.18
N ALA A 161 5.61 19.80 3.96
CA ALA A 161 5.59 20.84 2.93
C ALA A 161 4.74 22.04 3.35
N GLY A 162 3.59 21.79 3.97
CA GLY A 162 2.68 22.85 4.39
C GLY A 162 3.10 23.57 5.67
N ASN A 163 4.01 23.00 6.46
CA ASN A 163 4.65 23.71 7.58
C ASN A 163 6.03 23.12 7.90
N SER A 164 7.09 23.85 7.58
CA SER A 164 8.47 23.41 7.79
C SER A 164 8.92 23.31 9.26
N THR A 165 8.09 23.75 10.22
CA THR A 165 8.31 23.49 11.65
C THR A 165 7.97 22.05 12.03
N CYS A 166 7.15 21.37 11.24
CA CYS A 166 6.80 19.97 11.43
C CYS A 166 7.94 19.08 10.92
N LYS A 167 8.80 18.70 11.87
CA LYS A 167 9.99 17.86 11.68
C LYS A 167 9.72 16.45 12.21
N PRO A 168 10.57 15.46 11.89
CA PRO A 168 10.47 14.15 12.49
C PRO A 168 10.67 14.23 14.02
N GLU A 169 9.94 13.39 14.76
CA GLU A 169 10.06 13.23 16.20
C GLU A 169 11.38 12.55 16.59
N ARG A 170 11.84 11.61 15.74
CA ARG A 170 13.13 10.94 15.88
C ARG A 170 13.79 10.78 14.52
N VAL A 171 15.11 10.89 14.51
CA VAL A 171 15.92 10.78 13.29
C VAL A 171 17.16 9.96 13.57
N THR A 172 17.49 9.07 12.64
CA THR A 172 18.76 8.34 12.55
C THR A 172 19.37 8.55 11.16
N SER A 173 20.55 7.99 10.89
CA SER A 173 21.12 7.95 9.52
C SER A 173 20.23 7.19 8.54
N ASP A 174 19.48 6.21 9.05
CA ASP A 174 18.82 5.20 8.21
C ASP A 174 17.32 5.46 8.06
N TYR A 175 16.70 6.21 8.98
CA TYR A 175 15.27 6.53 8.94
C TYR A 175 14.90 7.77 9.76
N ALA A 176 13.77 8.39 9.40
CA ALA A 176 13.08 9.42 10.16
C ALA A 176 11.68 8.94 10.60
N LEU A 177 11.30 9.20 11.84
CA LEU A 177 9.98 8.85 12.39
C LEU A 177 9.14 10.10 12.57
N PHE A 178 7.94 10.08 12.03
CA PHE A 178 7.01 11.19 12.08
C PHE A 178 5.82 10.86 12.95
N LYS A 179 5.38 11.86 13.73
CA LYS A 179 4.07 11.90 14.37
C LYS A 179 3.44 13.25 14.04
N ILE A 180 2.48 13.27 13.13
CA ILE A 180 1.92 14.52 12.61
C ILE A 180 0.42 14.56 12.88
N PRO A 181 -0.12 15.64 13.48
CA PRO A 181 -1.56 15.77 13.68
C PRO A 181 -2.30 15.94 12.34
N MET A 182 -3.42 15.24 12.16
CA MET A 182 -4.19 15.24 10.91
C MET A 182 -4.89 16.56 10.60
N ASP A 183 -5.03 17.44 11.59
CA ASP A 183 -5.56 18.80 11.47
C ASP A 183 -4.47 19.87 11.39
N GLY A 184 -3.19 19.47 11.40
CA GLY A 184 -2.04 20.36 11.37
C GLY A 184 -1.08 20.10 10.21
N CYS A 185 0.03 20.84 10.22
CA CYS A 185 1.17 20.67 9.31
C CYS A 185 0.85 20.76 7.80
N GLY A 186 -0.24 21.44 7.45
CA GLY A 186 -0.71 21.57 6.07
C GLY A 186 -1.34 20.29 5.50
N THR A 187 -1.81 19.40 6.38
CA THR A 187 -2.62 18.24 5.98
C THR A 187 -3.87 18.71 5.23
N ARG A 188 -4.15 18.09 4.09
CA ARG A 188 -5.34 18.34 3.28
C ARG A 188 -6.39 17.28 3.56
N ARG A 189 -7.64 17.69 3.74
CA ARG A 189 -8.78 16.78 3.92
C ARG A 189 -9.63 16.78 2.66
N LEU A 190 -9.89 15.60 2.11
CA LEU A 190 -10.75 15.37 0.95
C LEU A 190 -11.88 14.40 1.30
N MET A 191 -13.01 14.55 0.61
CA MET A 191 -14.14 13.63 0.70
C MET A 191 -14.27 12.90 -0.64
N ALA A 192 -14.09 11.57 -0.63
CA ALA A 192 -14.28 10.71 -1.78
C ALA A 192 -15.49 9.80 -1.54
N GLY A 193 -16.67 10.23 -1.98
CA GLY A 193 -17.93 9.55 -1.68
C GLY A 193 -18.23 9.56 -0.18
N LYS A 194 -18.24 8.36 0.44
CA LYS A 194 -18.39 8.22 1.90
C LYS A 194 -17.04 8.30 2.64
N THR A 195 -15.91 8.17 1.95
CA THR A 195 -14.58 8.08 2.59
C THR A 195 -13.98 9.47 2.82
N VAL A 196 -13.52 9.73 4.05
CA VAL A 196 -12.70 10.90 4.39
C VAL A 196 -11.24 10.55 4.17
N ILE A 197 -10.52 11.35 3.41
CA ILE A 197 -9.11 11.16 3.08
C ILE A 197 -8.32 12.32 3.65
N TYR A 198 -7.29 12.03 4.44
CA TYR A 198 -6.32 13.01 4.90
C TYR A 198 -5.01 12.78 4.15
N MET A 199 -4.42 13.85 3.64
CA MET A 199 -3.18 13.80 2.87
C MET A 199 -2.15 14.76 3.44
N LEU A 200 -0.95 14.26 3.67
CA LEU A 200 0.20 15.01 4.17
C LEU A 200 1.33 14.88 3.16
N GLU A 201 2.01 15.99 2.87
CA GLU A 201 3.18 15.99 2.00
C GLU A 201 4.45 16.24 2.83
N ILE A 202 5.43 15.36 2.68
CA ILE A 202 6.78 15.49 3.26
C ILE A 202 7.77 15.79 2.15
N ILE A 203 8.61 16.79 2.37
CA ILE A 203 9.68 17.22 1.44
C ILE A 203 11.01 17.27 2.16
N ASN A 204 12.12 17.21 1.42
CA ASN A 204 13.42 17.58 1.96
C ASN A 204 13.68 19.09 1.79
N LYS A 205 14.38 19.68 2.76
CA LYS A 205 14.98 21.00 2.58
C LYS A 205 16.14 20.90 1.61
N VAL A 206 16.03 21.65 0.51
CA VAL A 206 17.05 21.76 -0.53
C VAL A 206 18.01 22.88 -0.14
N GLN A 207 19.31 22.55 -0.02
CA GLN A 207 20.34 23.55 0.21
C GLN A 207 20.67 24.24 -1.11
N ALA A 208 20.35 25.53 -1.16
CA ALA A 208 20.61 26.38 -2.30
C ALA A 208 21.89 27.21 -2.04
N LEU A 209 22.83 27.13 -2.97
CA LEU A 209 23.99 28.04 -3.00
C LEU A 209 23.64 29.20 -3.93
N SER A 210 23.30 30.34 -3.34
CA SER A 210 23.02 31.58 -4.06
C SER A 210 24.30 32.35 -4.33
N LEU A 211 24.56 32.63 -5.61
CA LEU A 211 25.69 33.40 -6.11
C LEU A 211 25.16 34.63 -6.86
N ASN A 212 26.01 35.62 -7.11
CA ASN A 212 25.60 36.88 -7.77
C ASN A 212 25.06 36.69 -9.20
N TYR A 213 25.30 35.53 -9.82
CA TYR A 213 24.88 35.17 -11.18
C TYR A 213 23.87 34.01 -11.22
N GLY A 214 23.31 33.61 -10.08
CA GLY A 214 22.28 32.58 -10.01
C GLY A 214 22.38 31.68 -8.78
N THR A 215 21.35 30.88 -8.58
CA THR A 215 21.26 29.94 -7.46
C THR A 215 21.38 28.52 -7.98
N ILE A 216 22.31 27.75 -7.42
CA ILE A 216 22.49 26.33 -7.74
C ILE A 216 22.15 25.47 -6.54
N THR A 217 21.67 24.26 -6.76
CA THR A 217 21.57 23.22 -5.73
C THR A 217 22.15 21.93 -6.27
N ARG A 218 22.75 21.14 -5.37
CA ARG A 218 23.20 19.79 -5.66
C ARG A 218 22.26 18.73 -5.05
N ASP A 219 21.26 19.18 -4.31
CA ASP A 219 20.32 18.29 -3.62
C ASP A 219 19.17 17.93 -4.56
N SER A 220 18.80 16.65 -4.57
CA SER A 220 17.60 16.20 -5.29
C SER A 220 16.36 16.52 -4.46
N PRO A 221 15.35 17.24 -4.99
CA PRO A 221 14.11 17.50 -4.28
C PRO A 221 13.26 16.23 -4.23
N VAL A 222 12.89 15.81 -3.02
CA VAL A 222 12.04 14.66 -2.72
C VAL A 222 10.68 15.15 -2.26
N ARG A 223 9.62 14.47 -2.72
CA ARG A 223 8.24 14.67 -2.29
C ARG A 223 7.63 13.32 -1.95
N LEU A 224 7.16 13.15 -0.73
CA LEU A 224 6.50 11.95 -0.23
C LEU A 224 5.07 12.32 0.17
N LEU A 225 4.10 11.60 -0.36
CA LEU A 225 2.69 11.80 -0.04
C LEU A 225 2.22 10.69 0.90
N VAL A 226 1.73 11.07 2.08
CA VAL A 226 1.20 10.18 3.11
C VAL A 226 -0.31 10.36 3.17
N GLU A 227 -1.06 9.26 3.07
CA GLU A 227 -2.51 9.28 2.98
C GLU A 227 -3.16 8.41 4.07
N CYS A 228 -4.18 8.93 4.74
CA CYS A 228 -5.05 8.19 5.66
C CYS A 228 -6.49 8.21 5.15
N ARG A 229 -7.13 7.04 5.02
CA ARG A 229 -8.52 6.93 4.57
C ARG A 229 -9.43 6.41 5.69
N PHE A 230 -10.57 7.07 5.87
CA PHE A 230 -11.56 6.77 6.90
C PHE A 230 -12.93 6.56 6.28
N LEU A 231 -13.52 5.39 6.49
CA LEU A 231 -14.88 5.08 6.07
C LEU A 231 -15.83 5.23 7.28
N PRO A 232 -16.89 6.04 7.22
CA PRO A 232 -17.86 6.17 8.31
C PRO A 232 -18.58 4.83 8.53
N GLY A 233 -18.52 4.32 9.77
CA GLY A 233 -19.12 3.03 10.15
C GLY A 233 -18.20 1.80 10.03
N THR A 234 -16.96 1.97 9.57
CA THR A 234 -15.95 0.89 9.54
C THR A 234 -14.62 1.41 10.04
N VAL A 235 -13.98 0.66 10.94
CA VAL A 235 -12.63 0.97 11.42
C VAL A 235 -11.64 0.90 10.25
N LEU A 236 -10.98 2.04 10.05
CA LEU A 236 -9.70 2.31 9.36
C LEU A 236 -9.23 1.28 8.32
N SER A 237 -9.22 1.69 7.05
CA SER A 237 -8.45 1.05 5.99
C SER A 237 -7.48 2.08 5.43
N VAL A 238 -6.19 1.93 5.72
CA VAL A 238 -5.14 2.81 5.18
C VAL A 238 -4.43 2.04 4.07
N SER A 239 -4.38 2.65 2.89
CA SER A 239 -3.51 2.26 1.79
C SER A 239 -2.54 3.40 1.57
N TYR A 240 -1.24 3.15 1.65
CA TYR A 240 -0.21 4.12 1.30
C TYR A 240 0.18 3.94 -0.17
N LEU A 241 0.46 5.04 -0.87
CA LEU A 241 1.08 5.04 -2.20
C LEU A 241 2.34 5.89 -2.12
N VAL A 242 3.51 5.26 -2.08
CA VAL A 242 4.78 5.98 -2.18
C VAL A 242 4.93 6.46 -3.62
N LYS A 243 4.66 7.75 -3.86
CA LYS A 243 5.09 8.39 -5.10
C LYS A 243 6.53 8.87 -4.93
N THR A 244 7.49 7.99 -5.16
CA THR A 244 8.85 8.43 -5.43
C THR A 244 8.90 9.02 -6.84
N PRO A 245 9.47 10.22 -7.04
CA PRO A 245 10.00 10.59 -8.35
C PRO A 245 11.05 9.54 -8.69
N THR A 246 10.81 8.74 -9.73
CA THR A 246 11.67 7.61 -10.09
C THR A 246 13.08 8.09 -10.45
N LEU A 247 14.11 7.50 -9.85
CA LEU A 247 15.45 7.42 -10.41
C LEU A 247 15.96 5.99 -10.15
N GLY A 248 16.29 5.25 -11.23
CA GLY A 248 17.18 4.08 -11.25
C GLY A 248 16.80 2.80 -10.47
N SER A 249 16.92 1.63 -11.10
CA SER A 249 16.83 0.28 -10.49
C SER A 249 18.15 -0.06 -9.77
N GLU A 250 18.25 -0.92 -8.74
CA GLU A 250 17.78 -2.31 -8.63
C GLU A 250 17.50 -2.72 -7.17
N VAL A 251 16.41 -3.46 -6.93
CA VAL A 251 16.31 -4.36 -5.78
C VAL A 251 15.64 -5.66 -6.25
N GLN A 252 16.41 -6.75 -6.29
CA GLN A 252 15.87 -8.10 -6.45
C GLN A 252 15.17 -8.52 -5.16
N THR A 253 13.83 -8.56 -5.18
CA THR A 253 13.04 -9.39 -4.27
C THR A 253 11.83 -9.95 -5.03
N GLN A 254 11.52 -11.22 -4.74
CA GLN A 254 10.38 -11.94 -5.32
C GLN A 254 9.06 -11.21 -5.01
N GLY A 255 8.50 -10.54 -6.03
CA GLY A 255 7.10 -10.14 -6.08
C GLY A 255 6.77 -8.65 -5.94
N MET A 256 7.65 -7.73 -6.38
CA MET A 256 7.25 -6.34 -6.67
C MET A 256 7.20 -6.13 -8.18
N PHE A 257 6.01 -5.84 -8.71
CA PHE A 257 5.86 -5.47 -10.10
C PHE A 257 6.13 -3.98 -10.28
N GLY A 258 7.12 -3.63 -11.09
CA GLY A 258 7.33 -2.23 -11.46
C GLY A 258 6.28 -1.80 -12.48
N VAL A 259 5.73 -0.60 -12.35
CA VAL A 259 4.87 0.00 -13.39
C VAL A 259 5.47 1.35 -13.76
N GLN A 260 5.53 1.65 -15.05
CA GLN A 260 6.16 2.85 -15.56
C GLN A 260 5.22 3.62 -16.48
N LEU A 261 5.05 4.92 -16.23
CA LEU A 261 4.43 5.87 -17.14
C LEU A 261 5.52 6.53 -17.99
N ARG A 262 5.36 6.53 -19.32
CA ARG A 262 6.28 7.14 -20.29
C ARG A 262 5.53 8.00 -21.29
N ILE A 263 6.25 8.97 -21.87
CA ILE A 263 5.74 9.84 -22.93
C ILE A 263 6.43 9.42 -24.24
N ALA A 264 5.65 8.98 -25.22
CA ALA A 264 6.16 8.64 -26.54
C ALA A 264 6.33 9.89 -27.41
N LYS A 265 7.30 9.85 -28.33
CA LYS A 265 7.58 10.93 -29.30
C LYS A 265 6.68 10.87 -30.53
N ASP A 266 6.04 9.72 -30.75
CA ASP A 266 5.30 9.38 -31.96
C ASP A 266 4.01 8.60 -31.63
N ALA A 267 3.07 8.60 -32.58
CA ALA A 267 1.76 7.94 -32.42
C ALA A 267 1.86 6.41 -32.43
N GLN A 268 2.99 5.87 -32.90
CA GLN A 268 3.25 4.43 -32.99
C GLN A 268 3.90 3.88 -31.71
N TYR A 269 4.15 4.73 -30.70
CA TYR A 269 4.82 4.38 -29.44
C TYR A 269 6.19 3.71 -29.67
N SER A 270 6.88 4.09 -30.74
CA SER A 270 8.15 3.48 -31.16
C SER A 270 9.35 4.02 -30.38
N SER A 271 9.28 5.29 -29.98
CA SER A 271 10.35 5.99 -29.27
C SER A 271 9.81 6.86 -28.13
N PHE A 272 10.58 7.00 -27.06
CA PHE A 272 10.15 7.66 -25.83
C PHE A 272 11.04 8.85 -25.48
N HIS A 273 10.44 9.88 -24.89
CA HIS A 273 11.19 10.97 -24.28
C HIS A 273 11.94 10.46 -23.06
N PRO A 274 13.26 10.69 -22.98
CA PRO A 274 14.01 10.31 -21.80
C PRO A 274 13.64 11.23 -20.62
N GLN A 275 13.81 10.71 -19.41
CA GLN A 275 13.37 11.40 -18.19
C GLN A 275 14.12 12.73 -17.96
N TYR A 276 15.38 12.82 -18.38
CA TYR A 276 16.18 14.05 -18.25
C TYR A 276 15.78 15.18 -19.21
N HIS A 277 14.84 14.95 -20.13
CA HIS A 277 14.25 16.01 -20.96
C HIS A 277 12.99 16.63 -20.33
N GLN A 278 12.61 16.23 -19.11
CA GLN A 278 11.48 16.82 -18.40
C GLN A 278 11.92 18.07 -17.62
N PRO A 279 11.08 19.14 -17.55
CA PRO A 279 9.73 19.26 -18.10
C PRO A 279 9.71 19.46 -19.62
N LEU A 280 8.77 18.80 -20.31
CA LEU A 280 8.59 18.93 -21.76
C LEU A 280 7.79 20.18 -22.09
N GLN A 281 8.29 20.97 -23.03
CA GLN A 281 7.56 22.10 -23.62
C GLN A 281 6.77 21.61 -24.84
N MET A 282 5.46 21.77 -24.81
CA MET A 282 4.55 21.31 -25.85
C MET A 282 3.55 22.41 -26.23
N LEU A 283 3.20 22.48 -27.51
CA LEU A 283 2.15 23.38 -27.99
C LEU A 283 0.78 22.87 -27.55
N LEU A 284 -0.13 23.76 -27.14
CA LEU A 284 -1.51 23.43 -26.76
C LEU A 284 -2.30 22.84 -27.94
N GLY A 285 -3.22 21.91 -27.62
CA GLY A 285 -4.08 21.24 -28.59
C GLY A 285 -3.36 20.21 -29.49
N LYS A 286 -2.08 19.92 -29.23
CA LYS A 286 -1.32 18.89 -29.95
C LYS A 286 -1.44 17.54 -29.23
N PRO A 287 -1.35 16.42 -29.94
CA PRO A 287 -1.42 15.11 -29.31
C PRO A 287 -0.20 14.84 -28.42
N LEU A 288 -0.44 14.30 -27.23
CA LEU A 288 0.55 13.77 -26.31
C LEU A 288 0.29 12.27 -26.11
N TYR A 289 1.30 11.47 -26.43
CA TYR A 289 1.22 10.02 -26.43
C TYR A 289 1.72 9.46 -25.10
N LEU A 290 0.84 8.85 -24.31
CA LEU A 290 1.13 8.32 -22.98
C LEU A 290 1.07 6.80 -22.98
N GLU A 291 2.08 6.18 -22.38
CA GLU A 291 2.17 4.73 -22.20
C GLU A 291 2.33 4.40 -20.73
N VAL A 292 1.50 3.49 -20.22
CA VAL A 292 1.71 2.84 -18.93
C VAL A 292 2.08 1.38 -19.20
N ARG A 293 3.24 0.94 -18.69
CA ARG A 293 3.72 -0.44 -18.90
C ARG A 293 4.10 -1.12 -17.61
N LEU A 294 3.91 -2.43 -17.57
CA LEU A 294 4.46 -3.32 -16.56
C LEU A 294 5.95 -3.55 -16.85
N LEU A 295 6.77 -3.51 -15.81
CA LEU A 295 8.21 -3.76 -15.87
C LEU A 295 8.51 -5.14 -15.29
N ASN A 296 9.44 -5.86 -15.94
CA ASN A 296 10.01 -7.11 -15.46
C ASN A 296 8.94 -8.13 -15.03
N ALA A 297 7.88 -8.29 -15.83
CA ALA A 297 6.80 -9.21 -15.54
C ALA A 297 7.33 -10.67 -15.50
N PRO A 298 7.32 -11.35 -14.34
CA PRO A 298 7.80 -12.73 -14.21
C PRO A 298 6.88 -13.74 -14.91
N ASP A 299 5.60 -13.40 -15.08
CA ASP A 299 4.61 -14.21 -15.77
C ASP A 299 4.03 -13.40 -16.95
N PRO A 300 4.18 -13.86 -18.20
CA PRO A 300 3.65 -13.19 -19.39
C PRO A 300 2.11 -13.18 -19.45
N SER A 301 1.43 -13.98 -18.62
CA SER A 301 -0.03 -14.01 -18.53
C SER A 301 -0.62 -12.88 -17.68
N LEU A 302 0.21 -12.12 -16.95
CA LEU A 302 -0.26 -10.99 -16.15
C LEU A 302 -0.82 -9.87 -17.02
N VAL A 303 -1.90 -9.26 -16.52
CA VAL A 303 -2.63 -8.18 -17.18
C VAL A 303 -2.54 -6.90 -16.35
N LEU A 304 -2.14 -5.80 -16.97
CA LEU A 304 -2.10 -4.46 -16.42
C LEU A 304 -3.43 -3.75 -16.67
N LEU A 305 -4.17 -3.50 -15.59
CA LEU A 305 -5.42 -2.76 -15.60
C LEU A 305 -5.15 -1.31 -15.16
N VAL A 306 -5.56 -0.33 -15.97
CA VAL A 306 -5.44 1.09 -15.62
C VAL A 306 -6.79 1.62 -15.19
N ASN A 307 -6.95 1.89 -13.89
CA ASN A 307 -8.24 2.28 -13.31
C ASN A 307 -8.57 3.74 -13.62
N PHE A 308 -7.69 4.67 -13.28
CA PHE A 308 -7.85 6.09 -13.60
C PHE A 308 -6.51 6.76 -13.87
N CYS A 309 -6.53 7.79 -14.70
CA CYS A 309 -5.38 8.67 -14.92
C CYS A 309 -5.85 10.12 -14.77
N VAL A 310 -5.04 10.93 -14.10
CA VAL A 310 -5.32 12.34 -13.85
C VAL A 310 -4.10 13.18 -14.17
N ALA A 311 -4.38 14.42 -14.54
CA ALA A 311 -3.39 15.48 -14.64
C ALA A 311 -3.66 16.56 -13.61
N TYR A 312 -2.61 17.18 -13.09
CA TYR A 312 -2.73 18.23 -12.08
C TYR A 312 -1.54 19.19 -12.16
N PRO A 313 -1.73 20.49 -11.85
CA PRO A 313 -0.63 21.43 -11.78
C PRO A 313 0.21 21.21 -10.52
N ARG A 314 1.42 21.75 -10.50
CA ARG A 314 2.32 21.72 -9.32
C ARG A 314 1.65 22.22 -8.04
N SER A 315 0.77 23.22 -8.13
CA SER A 315 0.02 23.75 -6.99
C SER A 315 -1.00 22.76 -6.40
N GLY A 316 -1.44 21.77 -7.17
CA GLY A 316 -2.42 20.78 -6.77
C GLY A 316 -3.79 21.38 -6.44
N LYS A 317 -4.13 22.53 -7.05
CA LYS A 317 -5.41 23.24 -6.85
C LYS A 317 -6.51 22.79 -7.80
N ALA A 318 -6.13 22.22 -8.95
CA ALA A 318 -7.04 21.71 -9.97
C ALA A 318 -6.65 20.27 -10.34
N VAL A 319 -7.61 19.50 -10.84
CA VAL A 319 -7.39 18.14 -11.33
C VAL A 319 -8.20 17.96 -12.61
N TRP A 320 -7.56 17.42 -13.64
CA TRP A 320 -8.21 17.02 -14.88
C TRP A 320 -8.19 15.49 -15.00
N MET A 321 -9.36 14.90 -15.21
CA MET A 321 -9.52 13.47 -15.34
C MET A 321 -9.29 13.05 -16.80
N LEU A 322 -8.31 12.20 -17.05
CA LEU A 322 -7.97 11.72 -18.38
C LEU A 322 -8.65 10.38 -18.66
N LEU A 323 -8.53 9.46 -17.69
CA LEU A 323 -9.18 8.15 -17.72
C LEU A 323 -9.95 7.91 -16.42
N TYR A 324 -11.12 7.29 -16.52
CA TYR A 324 -11.94 6.84 -15.39
C TYR A 324 -12.51 5.45 -15.66
N ASN A 325 -12.36 4.52 -14.71
CA ASN A 325 -12.71 3.11 -14.87
C ASN A 325 -12.22 2.52 -16.21
N GLY A 326 -10.97 2.82 -16.58
CA GLY A 326 -10.35 2.34 -17.82
C GLY A 326 -10.83 3.01 -19.11
N CYS A 327 -11.86 3.86 -19.05
CA CYS A 327 -12.39 4.62 -20.19
C CYS A 327 -11.78 6.02 -20.30
N PRO A 328 -11.67 6.58 -21.51
CA PRO A 328 -11.47 8.00 -21.71
C PRO A 328 -12.55 8.85 -21.05
N ASN A 329 -12.18 10.01 -20.52
CA ASN A 329 -13.15 10.95 -19.95
C ASN A 329 -14.14 11.42 -21.02
N PRO A 330 -15.46 11.13 -20.89
CA PRO A 330 -16.44 11.50 -21.91
C PRO A 330 -16.68 13.01 -22.02
N LEU A 331 -16.27 13.77 -21.01
CA LEU A 331 -16.37 15.22 -20.96
C LEU A 331 -15.24 15.93 -21.72
N ASP A 332 -14.26 15.19 -22.25
CA ASP A 332 -13.20 15.73 -23.10
C ASP A 332 -13.65 15.73 -24.58
N PRO A 333 -13.92 16.91 -25.17
CA PRO A 333 -14.35 16.99 -26.57
C PRO A 333 -13.26 16.53 -27.55
N ALA A 334 -11.98 16.64 -27.18
CA ALA A 334 -10.87 16.26 -28.04
C ALA A 334 -10.77 14.73 -28.21
N LEU A 335 -11.16 13.96 -27.20
CA LEU A 335 -11.21 12.49 -27.25
C LEU A 335 -12.33 11.98 -28.16
N GLN A 336 -13.45 12.70 -28.26
CA GLN A 336 -14.57 12.33 -29.15
C GLN A 336 -14.19 12.37 -30.63
N GLN A 337 -13.20 13.18 -31.02
CA GLN A 337 -12.69 13.24 -32.40
C GLN A 337 -11.74 12.08 -32.75
N VAL A 338 -11.00 11.56 -31.77
CA VAL A 338 -10.00 10.47 -31.98
C VAL A 338 -10.67 9.10 -32.11
N VAL A 339 -11.78 8.86 -31.39
CA VAL A 339 -12.52 7.58 -31.44
C VAL A 339 -13.13 7.28 -32.83
N LEU A 340 -13.31 8.30 -33.67
CA LEU A 340 -13.85 8.13 -35.03
C LEU A 340 -12.80 7.59 -36.03
N SER A 341 -11.52 7.50 -35.65
CA SER A 341 -10.41 7.30 -36.60
C SER A 341 -9.33 6.35 -36.07
N ASP A 342 -9.61 5.06 -35.82
CA ASP A 342 -8.79 3.97 -36.37
C ASP A 342 -9.26 2.55 -35.95
N PRO A 343 -9.10 1.53 -36.81
CA PRO A 343 -9.24 0.12 -36.48
C PRO A 343 -8.04 -0.42 -35.69
N ARG A 344 -8.33 -1.31 -34.74
CA ARG A 344 -7.36 -2.06 -33.89
C ARG A 344 -6.15 -2.62 -34.65
N PRO A 345 -4.94 -2.49 -34.09
CA PRO A 345 -3.85 -3.46 -34.28
C PRO A 345 -3.79 -4.51 -33.15
N PRO A 346 -3.20 -5.69 -33.42
CA PRO A 346 -3.28 -6.88 -32.58
C PRO A 346 -2.27 -6.92 -31.42
N SER A 347 -2.59 -7.71 -30.39
CA SER A 347 -1.81 -8.00 -29.18
C SER A 347 -0.34 -8.41 -29.46
N PRO A 348 0.61 -8.08 -28.57
CA PRO A 348 0.65 -8.57 -27.18
C PRO A 348 0.53 -7.40 -26.18
N GLN A 349 -0.71 -7.00 -25.86
CA GLN A 349 -1.03 -5.71 -25.22
C GLN A 349 -1.40 -5.82 -23.72
N ALA A 350 -1.45 -7.01 -23.14
CA ALA A 350 -2.00 -7.15 -21.79
C ALA A 350 -1.16 -6.49 -20.69
N GLN A 351 0.10 -6.18 -20.94
CA GLN A 351 1.01 -5.58 -19.96
C GLN A 351 1.26 -4.08 -20.20
N THR A 352 0.65 -3.52 -21.25
CA THR A 352 0.91 -2.14 -21.67
C THR A 352 -0.38 -1.45 -22.10
N ARG A 353 -0.65 -0.27 -21.53
CA ARG A 353 -1.79 0.59 -21.88
C ARG A 353 -1.31 1.84 -22.58
N HIS A 354 -1.74 2.01 -23.83
CA HIS A 354 -1.52 3.23 -24.63
C HIS A 354 -2.76 4.11 -24.58
N PHE A 355 -2.58 5.41 -24.42
CA PHE A 355 -3.63 6.39 -24.64
C PHE A 355 -3.03 7.72 -25.11
N THR A 356 -3.83 8.48 -25.85
CA THR A 356 -3.44 9.79 -26.40
C THR A 356 -4.37 10.85 -25.82
N ILE A 357 -3.80 11.99 -25.44
CA ILE A 357 -4.56 13.16 -25.00
C ILE A 357 -4.18 14.36 -25.84
N SER A 358 -5.03 15.36 -25.92
CA SER A 358 -4.65 16.67 -26.46
C SER A 358 -4.04 17.51 -25.34
N THR A 359 -2.87 18.11 -25.57
CA THR A 359 -2.20 18.98 -24.61
C THR A 359 -3.09 20.16 -24.22
N PHE A 360 -3.07 20.51 -22.95
CA PHE A 360 -3.90 21.56 -22.36
C PHE A 360 -3.11 22.30 -21.28
N GLN A 361 -3.70 23.38 -20.77
CA GLN A 361 -3.18 24.17 -19.67
C GLN A 361 -4.26 24.37 -18.61
N PHE A 362 -3.90 24.37 -17.34
CA PHE A 362 -4.80 24.79 -16.26
C PHE A 362 -4.88 26.32 -16.23
N LEU A 363 -6.09 26.85 -16.19
CA LEU A 363 -6.30 28.28 -16.01
C LEU A 363 -6.39 28.58 -14.51
N PRO A 364 -5.63 29.56 -13.98
CA PRO A 364 -5.77 29.97 -12.59
C PRO A 364 -7.13 30.66 -12.37
N ASP A 365 -7.73 30.46 -11.18
CA ASP A 365 -8.93 31.18 -10.76
C ASP A 365 -8.63 32.68 -10.65
N GLY A 366 -8.93 33.45 -11.70
CA GLY A 366 -8.99 34.92 -11.71
C GLY A 366 -7.68 35.70 -11.54
N ASP A 367 -6.65 35.13 -10.93
CA ASP A 367 -5.35 35.77 -10.68
C ASP A 367 -4.25 35.09 -11.52
N PHE A 368 -3.84 35.74 -12.60
CA PHE A 368 -2.70 35.35 -13.45
C PHE A 368 -1.39 35.42 -12.65
N LYS A 369 -1.09 34.39 -11.87
CA LYS A 369 0.13 34.37 -11.04
C LYS A 369 1.22 33.40 -11.48
N ASP A 370 0.98 32.51 -12.44
CA ASP A 370 2.09 31.85 -13.15
C ASP A 370 1.61 31.16 -14.44
N PRO A 371 1.96 31.66 -15.64
CA PRO A 371 1.63 30.98 -16.90
C PRO A 371 2.48 29.70 -17.13
N ASP A 372 3.55 29.48 -16.35
CA ASP A 372 4.52 28.41 -16.54
C ASP A 372 4.34 27.23 -15.56
N GLU A 373 3.14 27.04 -14.98
CA GLU A 373 2.88 25.88 -14.11
C GLU A 373 3.02 24.55 -14.86
N GLU A 374 3.94 23.72 -14.38
CA GLU A 374 4.14 22.35 -14.87
C GLU A 374 2.91 21.48 -14.59
N ILE A 375 2.57 20.64 -15.57
CA ILE A 375 1.50 19.65 -15.47
C ILE A 375 2.10 18.27 -15.20
N TYR A 376 1.59 17.62 -14.16
CA TYR A 376 2.00 16.30 -13.73
C TYR A 376 0.91 15.27 -14.07
N PHE A 377 1.32 14.07 -14.45
CA PHE A 377 0.43 12.95 -14.75
C PHE A 377 0.56 11.85 -13.68
N MET A 378 -0.56 11.32 -13.23
CA MET A 378 -0.62 10.16 -12.34
C MET A 378 -1.66 9.17 -12.87
N CYS A 379 -1.30 7.88 -12.86
CA CYS A 379 -2.25 6.79 -13.11
C CYS A 379 -2.30 5.84 -11.91
N SER A 380 -3.49 5.33 -11.61
CA SER A 380 -3.71 4.20 -10.71
C SER A 380 -3.85 2.93 -11.53
N THR A 381 -3.10 1.90 -11.15
CA THR A 381 -3.02 0.64 -11.87
C THR A 381 -3.21 -0.54 -10.94
N GLU A 382 -3.67 -1.65 -11.50
CA GLU A 382 -3.87 -2.94 -10.84
C GLU A 382 -3.31 -4.04 -11.75
N ILE A 383 -2.79 -5.10 -11.15
CA ILE A 383 -2.21 -6.23 -11.88
C ILE A 383 -3.07 -7.45 -11.62
N CYS A 384 -3.67 -7.96 -12.68
CA CYS A 384 -4.56 -9.10 -12.64
C CYS A 384 -3.86 -10.34 -13.20
N SER A 385 -3.97 -11.45 -12.46
CA SER A 385 -3.53 -12.77 -12.91
C SER A 385 -4.75 -13.56 -13.40
N PRO A 386 -4.74 -14.09 -14.64
CA PRO A 386 -5.84 -14.91 -15.16
C PRO A 386 -6.11 -16.18 -14.33
N ARG A 387 -5.19 -16.54 -13.44
CA ARG A 387 -5.33 -17.67 -12.49
C ARG A 387 -6.23 -17.32 -11.31
N ASP A 388 -6.30 -16.04 -10.93
CA ASP A 388 -7.02 -15.55 -9.76
C ASP A 388 -8.41 -14.98 -10.12
N GLY A 389 -8.69 -14.74 -11.40
CA GLY A 389 -9.99 -14.31 -11.90
C GLY A 389 -9.98 -13.83 -13.35
N PRO A 390 -11.15 -13.44 -13.91
CA PRO A 390 -11.22 -12.88 -15.27
C PRO A 390 -10.60 -11.48 -15.31
N CYS A 391 -9.48 -11.35 -16.02
CA CYS A 391 -8.83 -10.08 -16.30
C CYS A 391 -9.40 -9.46 -17.57
N VAL A 392 -10.44 -8.64 -17.44
CA VAL A 392 -11.08 -7.99 -18.59
C VAL A 392 -10.43 -6.63 -18.82
N GLU A 393 -9.76 -6.45 -19.96
CA GLU A 393 -9.26 -5.13 -20.35
C GLU A 393 -10.38 -4.26 -20.90
N GLY A 394 -10.31 -2.95 -20.65
CA GLY A 394 -11.18 -1.96 -21.27
C GLY A 394 -11.92 -1.10 -20.26
N CYS A 395 -13.18 -0.79 -20.59
CA CYS A 395 -14.06 0.03 -19.77
C CYS A 395 -14.73 -0.83 -18.69
N PHE A 396 -14.37 -0.60 -17.42
CA PHE A 396 -14.93 -1.35 -16.30
C PHE A 396 -16.32 -0.80 -15.93
N GLY A 397 -17.37 -1.62 -16.09
CA GLY A 397 -18.72 -1.30 -15.61
C GLY A 397 -19.66 -0.64 -16.62
N GLN A 398 -19.55 -0.97 -17.91
CA GLN A 398 -20.64 -0.75 -18.88
C GLN A 398 -21.72 -1.83 -18.77
#